data_AF-A0A0N4X6F2-F1
#
_entry.id   AF-A0A0N4X6F2-F1
#
_cell.length_a   1.000
_cell.length_b   1.000
_cell.length_c   1.000
_cell.angle_alpha   90.00
_cell.angle_beta   90.00
_cell.angle_gamma   90.00
#
_symmetry.space_group_name_H-M   'P 1'
#
loop_
_entity.id
_entity.type
_entity.pdbx_description
1 polymer ?
#
loop_
_entity_poly.entity_id
_entity_poly.type
_entity_poly.pdbx_seq_one_letter_code
_entity_poly.pdbx_strand_id
1 'polypeptide(L)'
;MTEPSPPLDGRMVVCPYNLNHRVEPPLFFEHLCQCRLRYCRQNGQNLRLVRCRVNSRHFLPEVEMAFHEKYCEDDVYRKIVEEMKTEPVPVKMPSSDSSDDEGKNGNDSDTSVSSGDTEYSTSKEDFLRRILEGPEAD
;
A
#
# COMPACT_ATOMS: atom_id res chain seq x y z
N MET A 1 -19.35 44.89 -11.79
CA MET A 1 -20.42 44.02 -12.32
C MET A 1 -20.09 42.62 -11.87
N THR A 2 -20.77 42.14 -10.83
CA THR A 2 -20.53 40.84 -10.22
C THR A 2 -21.16 39.79 -11.13
N GLU A 3 -20.35 38.95 -11.76
CA GLU A 3 -20.87 37.83 -12.55
C GLU A 3 -21.70 36.90 -11.65
N PRO A 4 -22.92 36.53 -12.04
CA PRO A 4 -23.67 35.52 -11.32
C PRO A 4 -22.98 34.17 -11.56
N SER A 5 -22.39 33.61 -10.51
CA SER A 5 -21.92 32.23 -10.53
C SER A 5 -23.07 31.33 -11.00
N PRO A 6 -22.83 30.40 -11.95
CA PRO A 6 -23.87 29.48 -12.41
C PRO A 6 -24.45 28.73 -11.19
N PRO A 7 -25.77 28.49 -11.14
CA PRO A 7 -26.35 27.68 -10.07
C PRO A 7 -25.63 26.33 -10.10
N LEU A 8 -25.04 25.96 -8.96
CA LEU A 8 -24.47 24.63 -8.73
C LEU A 8 -25.65 23.66 -8.65
N ASP A 9 -26.32 23.42 -9.78
CA ASP A 9 -27.48 22.54 -9.85
C ASP A 9 -27.06 21.12 -9.45
N GLY A 10 -27.34 20.77 -8.20
CA GLY A 10 -28.06 19.57 -7.83
C GLY A 10 -27.42 18.22 -8.15
N ARG A 11 -26.13 18.12 -8.47
CA ARG A 11 -25.45 16.83 -8.64
C ARG A 11 -25.25 16.17 -7.28
N MET A 12 -26.27 15.46 -6.81
CA MET A 12 -26.17 14.63 -5.61
C MET A 12 -25.23 13.45 -5.84
N VAL A 13 -24.37 13.19 -4.86
CA VAL A 13 -23.48 12.04 -4.80
C VAL A 13 -24.20 10.88 -4.10
N VAL A 14 -24.06 9.67 -4.63
CA VAL A 14 -24.62 8.46 -4.03
C VAL A 14 -23.64 7.93 -2.98
N CYS A 15 -24.14 7.61 -1.78
CA CYS A 15 -23.31 7.06 -0.71
C CYS A 15 -22.84 5.63 -1.02
N PRO A 16 -21.54 5.31 -0.84
CA PRO A 16 -21.03 3.96 -1.07
C PRO A 16 -21.60 2.93 -0.10
N TYR A 17 -21.97 3.34 1.12
CA TYR A 17 -22.53 2.44 2.15
C TYR A 17 -24.03 2.17 1.98
N ASN A 18 -24.77 3.05 1.28
CA ASN A 18 -26.20 2.88 1.05
C ASN A 18 -26.62 3.62 -0.23
N LEU A 19 -26.98 2.85 -1.26
CA LEU A 19 -27.37 3.37 -2.57
C LEU A 19 -28.63 4.24 -2.55
N ASN A 20 -29.43 4.16 -1.48
CA ASN A 20 -30.61 5.02 -1.31
C ASN A 20 -30.25 6.42 -0.80
N HIS A 21 -29.05 6.63 -0.25
CA HIS A 21 -28.63 7.95 0.19
C HIS A 21 -28.07 8.75 -0.98
N ARG A 22 -28.68 9.91 -1.23
CA ARG A 22 -28.22 10.93 -2.17
C ARG A 22 -27.91 12.19 -1.39
N VAL A 23 -26.70 12.71 -1.54
CA VAL A 23 -26.17 13.77 -0.66
C VAL A 23 -25.52 14.85 -1.51
N GLU A 24 -25.69 16.11 -1.10
CA GLU A 24 -25.03 17.21 -1.77
C GLU A 24 -23.50 17.13 -1.57
N PRO A 25 -22.69 17.45 -2.59
CA PRO A 25 -21.23 17.38 -2.50
C PRO A 25 -20.62 18.07 -1.26
N PRO A 26 -21.08 19.27 -0.82
CA PRO A 26 -20.52 19.94 0.36
C PRO A 26 -20.74 19.16 1.67
N LEU A 27 -21.82 18.39 1.75
CA LEU A 27 -22.20 17.62 2.95
C LEU A 27 -21.73 16.16 2.90
N PHE A 28 -21.21 15.73 1.75
CA PHE A 28 -20.89 14.33 1.50
C PHE A 28 -19.82 13.78 2.46
N PHE A 29 -18.81 14.59 2.82
CA PHE A 29 -17.76 14.16 3.75
C PHE A 29 -18.32 13.85 5.14
N GLU A 30 -19.15 14.74 5.69
CA GLU A 30 -19.79 14.53 6.99
C GLU A 30 -20.70 13.29 6.96
N HIS A 31 -21.50 13.17 5.90
CA HIS A 31 -22.36 12.02 5.68
C HIS A 31 -21.57 10.69 5.62
N LEU A 32 -20.45 10.68 4.91
CA LEU A 32 -19.60 9.50 4.74
C LEU A 32 -19.07 9.02 6.10
N CYS A 33 -18.61 9.93 6.96
CA CYS A 33 -18.15 9.60 8.31
C CYS A 33 -19.24 8.91 9.14
N GLN A 34 -20.47 9.44 9.10
CA GLN A 34 -21.60 8.86 9.84
C GLN A 34 -21.99 7.48 9.29
N CYS A 35 -22.06 7.34 7.97
CA CYS A 35 -22.40 6.06 7.33
C CYS A 35 -21.32 5.01 7.55
N ARG A 36 -20.03 5.39 7.48
CA ARG A 36 -18.90 4.51 7.79
C ARG A 36 -19.00 4.01 9.23
N LEU A 37 -19.23 4.90 10.19
CA LEU A 37 -19.36 4.52 11.60
C LEU A 37 -20.51 3.53 11.82
N ARG A 38 -21.68 3.79 11.20
CA ARG A 38 -22.82 2.87 11.26
C ARG A 38 -22.48 1.51 10.66
N TYR A 39 -21.86 1.50 9.48
CA TYR A 39 -21.45 0.27 8.80
C TYR A 39 -20.48 -0.55 9.64
N CYS A 40 -19.47 0.07 10.24
CA CYS A 40 -18.50 -0.61 11.12
C CYS A 40 -19.17 -1.18 12.38
N ARG A 41 -20.14 -0.47 12.97
CA ARG A 41 -20.90 -0.97 14.13
C ARG A 41 -21.78 -2.18 13.78
N GLN A 42 -22.42 -2.16 12.63
CA GLN A 42 -23.33 -3.24 12.19
C GLN A 42 -22.57 -4.46 11.69
N ASN A 43 -21.44 -4.26 11.02
CA ASN A 43 -20.70 -5.31 10.33
C ASN A 43 -19.37 -5.65 11.01
N GLY A 44 -19.14 -5.26 12.27
CA GLY A 44 -17.83 -5.35 12.92
C GLY A 44 -17.16 -6.72 12.83
N GLN A 45 -17.94 -7.81 12.94
CA GLN A 45 -17.42 -9.19 12.83
C GLN A 45 -17.02 -9.59 11.40
N ASN A 46 -17.65 -8.98 10.38
CA ASN A 46 -17.43 -9.25 8.96
C ASN A 46 -16.76 -8.05 8.24
N LEU A 47 -16.21 -7.10 9.00
CA LEU A 47 -15.66 -5.87 8.44
C LEU A 47 -14.33 -6.18 7.76
N ARG A 48 -14.34 -6.16 6.43
CA ARG A 48 -13.11 -6.30 5.64
C ARG A 48 -12.49 -4.93 5.37
N LEU A 49 -11.35 -4.68 6.03
CA LEU A 49 -10.48 -3.56 5.71
C LEU A 49 -9.50 -4.00 4.61
N VAL A 50 -9.39 -3.18 3.57
CA VAL A 50 -8.46 -3.41 2.46
C VAL A 50 -7.50 -2.23 2.32
N ARG A 51 -6.28 -2.54 1.88
CA ARG A 51 -5.22 -1.56 1.68
C ARG A 51 -5.42 -0.85 0.35
N CYS A 52 -5.34 0.48 0.34
CA CYS A 52 -5.43 1.26 -0.90
C CYS A 52 -4.25 0.96 -1.83
N ARG A 53 -4.52 0.86 -3.13
CA ARG A 53 -3.51 0.59 -4.18
C ARG A 53 -2.68 1.81 -4.56
N VAL A 54 -3.24 3.00 -4.34
CA VAL A 54 -2.61 4.29 -4.66
C VAL A 54 -1.67 4.69 -3.53
N ASN A 55 -2.20 4.85 -2.32
CA ASN A 55 -1.41 5.16 -1.13
C ASN A 55 -1.47 4.01 -0.13
N SER A 56 -0.35 3.32 0.03
CA SER A 56 -0.25 2.12 0.85
C SER A 56 -0.42 2.37 2.37
N ARG A 57 -0.49 3.63 2.82
CA ARG A 57 -0.77 4.00 4.22
C ARG A 57 -2.27 3.98 4.54
N HIS A 58 -3.15 3.97 3.54
CA HIS A 58 -4.60 4.00 3.75
C HIS A 58 -5.18 2.59 3.88
N PHE A 59 -5.90 2.36 4.99
CA PHE A 59 -6.73 1.18 5.22
C PHE A 59 -8.18 1.61 5.38
N LEU A 60 -9.05 1.11 4.50
CA LEU A 60 -10.46 1.53 4.42
C LEU A 60 -11.36 0.30 4.26
N PRO A 61 -12.64 0.39 4.66
CA PRO A 61 -13.61 -0.64 4.33
C PRO A 61 -13.70 -0.86 2.82
N GLU A 62 -13.74 -2.12 2.39
CA GLU A 62 -13.74 -2.47 0.97
C GLU A 62 -14.81 -1.75 0.14
N VAL A 63 -16.01 -1.60 0.70
CA VAL A 63 -17.13 -0.89 0.07
C VAL A 63 -16.79 0.55 -0.33
N GLU A 64 -15.83 1.17 0.37
CA GLU A 64 -15.39 2.53 0.09
C GLU A 64 -14.26 2.57 -0.94
N MET A 65 -13.57 1.47 -1.21
CA MET A 65 -12.31 1.48 -1.97
C MET A 65 -12.49 2.01 -3.40
N ALA A 66 -13.53 1.57 -4.10
CA ALA A 66 -13.84 2.03 -5.46
C ALA A 66 -14.16 3.54 -5.54
N PHE A 67 -14.62 4.13 -4.42
CA PHE A 67 -14.81 5.57 -4.32
C PHE A 67 -13.50 6.28 -3.95
N HIS A 68 -12.80 5.78 -2.94
CA HIS A 68 -11.55 6.34 -2.45
C HIS A 68 -10.47 6.44 -3.53
N GLU A 69 -10.27 5.39 -4.34
CA GLU A 69 -9.22 5.38 -5.37
C GLU A 69 -9.37 6.51 -6.41
N LYS A 70 -10.59 7.02 -6.62
CA LYS A 70 -10.84 8.14 -7.56
C LYS A 70 -10.35 9.49 -7.03
N TYR A 71 -10.30 9.64 -5.70
CA TYR A 71 -9.97 10.88 -5.02
C TYR A 71 -8.72 10.74 -4.12
N CYS A 72 -8.06 9.58 -4.13
CA CYS A 72 -6.87 9.34 -3.36
C CYS A 72 -5.71 10.12 -3.99
N GLU A 73 -5.26 11.16 -3.30
CA GLU A 73 -4.12 11.95 -3.72
C GLU A 73 -2.82 11.26 -3.28
N ASP A 74 -2.05 10.80 -4.26
CA ASP A 74 -0.65 10.42 -4.06
C ASP A 74 0.18 10.95 -5.24
N ASP A 75 0.93 12.02 -4.97
CA ASP A 75 1.78 12.69 -5.96
C ASP A 75 2.85 11.76 -6.54
N VAL A 76 3.34 10.81 -5.74
CA VAL A 76 4.37 9.87 -6.16
C VAL A 76 3.75 8.83 -7.10
N TYR A 77 2.60 8.26 -6.72
CA TYR A 77 1.88 7.31 -7.57
C TYR A 77 1.54 7.93 -8.95
N ARG A 78 1.06 9.17 -8.97
CA ARG A 78 0.71 9.87 -10.21
C ARG A 78 1.92 10.07 -11.12
N LYS A 79 3.07 10.45 -10.57
CA LYS A 79 4.33 10.59 -11.34
C LYS A 79 4.80 9.26 -11.91
N ILE A 80 4.77 8.18 -11.11
CA ILE A 80 5.15 6.83 -11.57
C ILE A 80 4.25 6.38 -12.73
N VAL A 81 2.93 6.55 -12.60
CA VAL A 81 1.97 6.17 -13.65
C VAL A 81 2.17 6.99 -14.92
N GLU A 82 2.55 8.26 -14.80
CA GLU A 82 2.88 9.11 -15.95
C GLU A 82 4.18 8.65 -16.64
N GLU A 83 5.22 8.35 -15.87
CA GLU A 83 6.49 7.84 -16.37
C GLU A 83 6.34 6.46 -17.03
N MET A 84 5.49 5.58 -16.48
CA MET A 84 5.19 4.28 -17.08
C MET A 84 4.50 4.35 -18.45
N LYS A 85 3.94 5.50 -18.85
CA LYS A 85 3.40 5.69 -20.22
C LYS A 85 4.49 5.97 -21.24
N THR A 86 5.71 6.28 -20.80
CA THR A 86 6.83 6.51 -21.70
C THR A 86 7.34 5.18 -22.26
N GLU A 87 7.85 5.20 -23.49
CA GLU A 87 8.38 3.99 -24.12
C GLU A 87 9.60 3.47 -23.34
N PRO A 88 9.70 2.15 -23.11
CA PRO A 88 10.82 1.58 -22.37
C PRO A 88 12.13 1.82 -23.11
N VAL A 89 13.15 2.31 -22.39
CA VAL A 89 14.47 2.55 -22.95
C VAL A 89 15.11 1.22 -23.39
N PRO A 90 15.54 1.08 -24.66
CA PRO A 90 16.19 -0.14 -25.13
C PRO A 90 17.52 -0.37 -24.40
N VAL A 91 17.55 -1.37 -23.52
CA VAL A 91 18.78 -1.79 -22.84
C VAL A 91 19.48 -2.82 -23.72
N LYS A 92 20.73 -2.55 -24.12
CA LYS A 92 21.58 -3.54 -24.80
C LYS A 92 21.98 -4.60 -23.76
N MET A 93 21.30 -5.74 -23.78
CA MET A 93 21.71 -6.88 -22.95
C MET A 93 23.02 -7.45 -23.53
N PRO A 94 24.12 -7.48 -22.75
CA PRO A 94 25.30 -8.23 -23.18
C PRO A 94 24.91 -9.70 -23.29
N SER A 95 25.16 -10.30 -24.46
CA SER A 95 24.95 -11.73 -24.65
C SER A 95 25.97 -12.47 -23.80
N SER A 96 25.49 -13.18 -22.77
CA SER A 96 26.30 -14.13 -22.01
C SER A 96 26.54 -15.36 -22.88
N ASP A 97 27.53 -15.30 -23.75
CA ASP A 97 28.06 -16.46 -24.46
C ASP A 97 29.08 -17.13 -23.54
N SER A 98 28.61 -18.13 -22.77
CA SER A 98 29.47 -18.94 -21.91
C SER A 98 30.05 -20.06 -22.76
N SER A 99 31.16 -19.78 -23.43
CA SER A 99 31.97 -20.80 -24.08
C SER A 99 32.76 -21.54 -23.01
N ASP A 100 32.40 -22.80 -22.76
CA ASP A 100 33.19 -23.74 -21.97
C ASP A 100 34.52 -24.01 -22.68
N ASP A 101 35.65 -23.58 -22.09
CA ASP A 101 36.98 -24.06 -22.46
C ASP A 101 37.68 -24.54 -21.18
N GLU A 102 37.84 -25.87 -21.07
CA GLU A 102 38.60 -26.51 -19.99
C GLU A 102 40.09 -26.21 -20.15
N GLY A 103 40.59 -25.26 -19.36
CA GLY A 103 42.01 -24.97 -19.22
C GLY A 103 42.41 -24.78 -17.76
N LYS A 104 42.71 -25.89 -17.07
CA LYS A 104 43.31 -25.92 -15.73
C LYS A 104 44.56 -25.02 -15.64
N ASN A 105 44.57 -24.07 -14.72
CA ASN A 105 45.76 -23.80 -13.91
C ASN A 105 45.36 -23.20 -12.57
N GLY A 106 45.78 -23.88 -11.50
CA GLY A 106 45.33 -23.63 -10.14
C GLY A 106 45.74 -22.28 -9.58
N ASN A 107 44.79 -21.65 -8.91
CA ASN A 107 45.03 -20.94 -7.68
C ASN A 107 43.72 -21.01 -6.90
N ASP A 108 43.64 -21.96 -5.97
CA ASP A 108 42.50 -22.10 -5.06
C ASP A 108 42.51 -20.92 -4.09
N SER A 109 42.04 -19.78 -4.57
CA SER A 109 41.61 -18.69 -3.70
C SER A 109 40.19 -19.01 -3.28
N ASP A 110 40.06 -19.89 -2.28
CA ASP A 110 38.86 -20.04 -1.50
C ASP A 110 38.51 -18.66 -0.91
N THR A 111 37.70 -17.87 -1.61
CA THR A 111 36.90 -16.85 -0.95
C THR A 111 35.80 -17.58 -0.21
N SER A 112 36.17 -18.19 0.90
CA SER A 112 35.25 -18.69 1.89
C SER A 112 34.52 -17.46 2.41
N VAL A 113 33.32 -17.23 1.86
CA VAL A 113 32.34 -16.40 2.55
C VAL A 113 32.05 -17.13 3.85
N SER A 114 32.68 -16.67 4.92
CA SER A 114 32.24 -17.02 6.26
C SER A 114 30.83 -16.46 6.36
N SER A 115 29.84 -17.33 6.13
CA SER A 115 28.55 -17.18 6.76
C SER A 115 28.86 -17.19 8.25
N GLY A 116 29.12 -15.99 8.78
CA GLY A 116 29.03 -15.79 10.20
C GLY A 116 27.60 -16.17 10.52
N ASP A 117 27.43 -17.36 11.08
CA ASP A 117 26.28 -17.71 11.87
C ASP A 117 26.25 -16.70 13.00
N THR A 118 25.69 -15.52 12.73
CA THR A 118 25.05 -14.79 13.80
C THR A 118 23.90 -15.70 14.18
N GLU A 119 24.11 -16.50 15.20
CA GLU A 119 23.07 -17.20 15.96
C GLU A 119 22.17 -16.14 16.61
N TYR A 120 21.53 -15.30 15.80
CA TYR A 120 20.31 -14.65 16.19
C TYR A 120 19.18 -15.66 15.96
N SER A 121 19.28 -16.77 16.70
CA SER A 121 18.14 -17.62 16.99
C SER A 121 17.18 -16.78 17.81
N THR A 122 16.31 -16.03 17.16
CA THR A 122 15.00 -15.73 17.75
C THR A 122 14.15 -16.98 17.64
N SER A 123 14.57 -18.03 18.35
CA SER A 123 13.62 -19.08 18.66
C SER A 123 12.47 -18.43 19.42
N LYS A 124 11.24 -18.85 19.10
CA LYS A 124 10.00 -18.38 19.69
C LYS A 124 10.02 -18.40 21.22
N GLU A 125 10.84 -19.27 21.81
CA GLU A 125 11.03 -19.41 23.26
C GLU A 125 11.81 -18.23 23.90
N ASP A 126 12.86 -17.70 23.26
CA ASP A 126 13.63 -16.56 23.77
C ASP A 126 12.85 -15.25 23.69
N PHE A 127 12.01 -15.10 22.66
CA PHE A 127 11.09 -13.97 22.55
C PHE A 127 10.01 -14.01 23.66
N LEU A 128 9.48 -15.20 23.97
CA LEU A 128 8.52 -15.39 25.05
C LEU A 128 9.11 -15.11 26.42
N ARG A 129 10.36 -15.53 26.69
CA ARG A 129 11.06 -15.22 27.95
C ARG A 129 11.24 -13.72 28.15
N ARG A 130 11.68 -12.98 27.10
CA ARG A 130 11.90 -11.54 27.18
C ARG A 130 10.62 -10.73 27.43
N ILE A 131 9.46 -11.23 26.98
CA ILE A 131 8.16 -10.62 27.26
C ILE A 131 7.71 -10.89 28.71
N LEU A 132 8.01 -12.09 29.23
CA LEU A 132 7.57 -12.52 30.55
C LEU A 132 8.44 -11.99 31.69
N GLU A 133 9.74 -11.81 31.48
CA GLU A 133 10.68 -11.41 32.55
C GLU A 133 10.68 -9.90 32.84
N GLY A 134 10.15 -9.04 31.95
CA GLY A 134 10.07 -7.59 32.20
C GLY A 134 11.45 -6.91 32.35
N PRO A 135 11.52 -5.56 32.37
CA PRO A 135 12.77 -4.87 32.67
C PRO A 135 13.01 -4.93 34.18
N GLU A 136 14.11 -5.56 34.59
CA GLU A 136 14.64 -5.46 35.96
C GLU A 136 14.75 -3.97 36.33
N ALA A 137 14.05 -3.60 37.41
CA ALA A 137 14.07 -2.26 37.96
C ALA A 137 15.34 -2.10 38.81
N ASP A 138 16.27 -1.26 38.36
CA ASP A 138 17.26 -0.59 39.22
C ASP A 138 16.63 0.67 39.86
#